data_AF-A0A9N9LQZ8-F1
#
_entry.id   AF-A0A9N9LQZ8-F1
#
_cell.length_a   1.000
_cell.length_b   1.000
_cell.length_c   1.000
_cell.angle_alpha   90.00
_cell.angle_beta   90.00
_cell.angle_gamma   90.00
#
_symmetry.space_group_name_H-M   'P 1'
#
loop_
_entity.id
_entity.type
_entity.pdbx_description
1 polymer ?
#
loop_
_entity_poly.entity_id
_entity_poly.type
_entity_poly.pdbx_seq_one_letter_code
_entity_poly.pdbx_strand_id
1 'polypeptide(L)'
;MSFLFVPSILKMLSRISHLVILALFTTCFSGIDAKRSKDNKQKWIPTWGSMPQLTEPQNLPPTPFNETERVFFNSTIRQTIRTSIGGSQIRLRFSNAFGPEDLLISDVTVALSRDGNSGSNSIQRDTSRDVMFSGQSSYTVPQGALVVSDPIQFQVAPLAILTVTMYLKRGQWGHSITSHPGSRTTSWIAFGNQVSEAELGGESLQKVDHWYFLSNVEVLAPRDSKAFMIVGDSITDGRGSETNKNNRWPDLLLNRLQKNDATSNIAVINQAAGGNRILNDGLGPNVLSRLDRDVLSQAGVKYAMTFEGVNDIGTADVDPVTQEGVGNRIISAYEQFATRLEAFDIRLFAATITPFSAPANFTGQPYSHPEREKTRQRVNKWVRESDVFDEVIDFDRFISDEKVRSQLSDVYDSGDYLHPNVVGYQKLADEFPLDIFKR
;
A
#
# COMPACT_ATOMS: atom_id res chain seq x y z
N MET A 1 -55.54 29.27 60.22
CA MET A 1 -54.53 28.66 61.13
C MET A 1 -55.02 27.26 61.44
N SER A 2 -54.14 26.26 61.32
CA SER A 2 -54.32 24.83 61.65
C SER A 2 -55.15 24.01 60.65
N PHE A 3 -54.55 23.33 59.66
CA PHE A 3 -53.69 22.12 59.63
C PHE A 3 -54.46 20.80 59.42
N LEU A 4 -53.98 20.07 58.40
CA LEU A 4 -54.00 18.62 58.17
C LEU A 4 -55.33 17.92 57.91
N PHE A 5 -55.49 17.42 56.68
CA PHE A 5 -56.03 16.08 56.43
C PHE A 5 -55.50 15.52 55.10
N VAL A 6 -54.84 14.37 55.18
CA VAL A 6 -54.75 13.35 54.12
C VAL A 6 -55.24 12.07 54.79
N PRO A 7 -56.19 11.33 54.20
CA PRO A 7 -55.78 10.10 53.51
C PRO A 7 -56.52 9.80 52.21
N SER A 8 -55.83 8.97 51.42
CA SER A 8 -56.22 8.29 50.19
C SER A 8 -57.48 7.44 50.30
N ILE A 9 -58.21 7.27 49.18
CA ILE A 9 -58.86 6.01 48.73
C ILE A 9 -59.67 6.21 47.42
N LEU A 10 -59.47 5.27 46.48
CA LEU A 10 -60.31 4.81 45.34
C LEU A 10 -60.80 5.79 44.24
N LYS A 11 -60.45 5.45 42.99
CA LYS A 11 -61.34 5.35 41.80
C LYS A 11 -60.54 4.66 40.66
N MET A 12 -60.82 3.40 40.35
CA MET A 12 -61.89 2.83 39.51
C MET A 12 -61.53 2.82 38.02
N LEU A 13 -61.57 1.60 37.47
CA LEU A 13 -61.36 1.18 36.09
C LEU A 13 -62.29 1.90 35.09
N SER A 14 -61.78 2.21 33.90
CA SER A 14 -62.56 2.20 32.66
C SER A 14 -61.63 2.10 31.44
N ARG A 15 -61.67 0.96 30.76
CA ARG A 15 -61.25 0.80 29.37
C ARG A 15 -62.39 1.29 28.49
N ILE A 16 -62.09 2.06 27.43
CA ILE A 16 -62.58 1.91 26.03
C ILE A 16 -62.21 3.18 25.22
N SER A 17 -61.20 3.01 24.37
CA SER A 17 -61.15 3.30 22.92
C SER A 17 -61.26 4.73 22.32
N HIS A 18 -60.34 4.95 21.36
CA HIS A 18 -60.29 5.92 20.24
C HIS A 18 -59.57 7.26 20.48
N LEU A 19 -58.33 7.39 19.95
CA LEU A 19 -58.12 8.10 18.68
C LEU A 19 -56.69 7.88 18.14
N VAL A 20 -56.64 7.55 16.85
CA VAL A 20 -55.45 7.38 16.00
C VAL A 20 -54.99 8.75 15.53
N ILE A 21 -53.71 9.11 15.75
CA ILE A 21 -52.95 10.03 14.88
C ILE A 21 -51.51 9.50 14.78
N LEU A 22 -51.27 8.66 13.78
CA LEU A 22 -49.93 8.35 13.28
C LEU A 22 -49.67 9.33 12.12
N ALA A 23 -48.83 10.34 12.35
CA ALA A 23 -48.44 11.28 11.30
C ALA A 23 -47.50 10.57 10.31
N LEU A 24 -48.04 10.25 9.14
CA LEU A 24 -47.32 9.83 7.95
C LEU A 24 -46.44 10.98 7.43
N PHE A 25 -45.13 10.90 7.64
CA PHE A 25 -44.17 11.54 6.73
C PHE A 25 -43.92 10.58 5.56
N THR A 26 -44.80 10.62 4.57
CA THR A 26 -44.50 10.17 3.21
C THR A 26 -43.72 11.26 2.50
N THR A 27 -42.39 11.24 2.61
CA THR A 27 -41.52 11.88 1.62
C THR A 27 -41.31 10.89 0.49
N CYS A 28 -41.75 11.30 -0.70
CA CYS A 28 -41.48 10.64 -1.97
C CYS A 28 -39.96 10.46 -2.15
N PHE A 29 -39.44 9.26 -1.86
CA PHE A 29 -38.25 8.80 -2.55
C PHE A 29 -38.67 8.43 -3.97
N SER A 30 -38.62 9.41 -4.85
CA SER A 30 -38.42 9.16 -6.28
C SER A 30 -37.22 8.22 -6.41
N GLY A 31 -37.50 7.01 -6.88
CA GLY A 31 -36.52 5.96 -7.04
C GLY A 31 -35.36 6.43 -7.89
N ILE A 32 -34.22 6.67 -7.25
CA ILE A 32 -32.94 6.36 -7.88
C ILE A 32 -32.92 4.85 -7.89
N ASP A 33 -33.39 4.27 -9.00
CA ASP A 33 -33.10 2.90 -9.39
C ASP A 33 -31.58 2.80 -9.51
N ALA A 34 -30.90 2.56 -8.39
CA ALA A 34 -29.62 1.89 -8.39
C ALA A 34 -29.91 0.46 -8.86
N LYS A 35 -30.10 0.29 -10.17
CA LYS A 35 -29.90 -0.99 -10.85
C LYS A 35 -28.45 -1.40 -10.55
N ARG A 36 -28.23 -2.03 -9.38
CA ARG A 36 -27.12 -2.97 -9.22
C ARG A 36 -27.42 -4.07 -10.21
N SER A 37 -26.86 -3.92 -11.42
CA SER A 37 -26.81 -4.97 -12.42
C SER A 37 -26.39 -6.25 -11.72
N LYS A 38 -27.30 -7.24 -11.68
CA LYS A 38 -27.05 -8.59 -11.18
C LYS A 38 -26.12 -9.39 -12.09
N ASP A 39 -25.57 -8.77 -13.14
CA ASP A 39 -24.73 -9.39 -14.16
C ASP A 39 -23.43 -8.60 -14.36
N ASN A 40 -22.80 -8.16 -13.28
CA ASN A 40 -21.53 -7.42 -13.37
C ASN A 40 -20.39 -8.39 -13.69
N LYS A 41 -20.13 -8.59 -14.98
CA LYS A 41 -19.01 -9.40 -15.51
C LYS A 41 -17.62 -8.80 -15.19
N GLN A 42 -17.59 -7.63 -14.56
CA GLN A 42 -16.38 -6.92 -14.18
C GLN A 42 -16.41 -6.49 -12.72
N LYS A 43 -15.23 -6.23 -12.15
CA LYS A 43 -15.05 -5.66 -10.82
C LYS A 43 -13.80 -4.77 -10.78
N TRP A 44 -13.73 -3.90 -9.79
CA TRP A 44 -12.54 -3.11 -9.53
C TRP A 44 -11.45 -3.99 -8.91
N ILE A 45 -10.24 -3.91 -9.45
CA ILE A 45 -9.04 -4.58 -8.96
C ILE A 45 -7.92 -3.54 -8.89
N PRO A 46 -7.18 -3.42 -7.78
CA PRO A 46 -5.97 -2.60 -7.76
C PRO A 46 -4.99 -3.14 -8.80
N THR A 47 -4.44 -2.24 -9.61
CA THR A 47 -3.36 -2.56 -10.57
C THR A 47 -2.02 -2.00 -10.11
N TRP A 48 -2.04 -1.06 -9.16
CA TRP A 48 -0.86 -0.52 -8.50
C TRP A 48 -1.26 0.01 -7.12
N GLY A 49 -0.33 -0.01 -6.18
CA GLY A 49 -0.48 0.62 -4.87
C GLY A 49 0.86 0.82 -4.19
N SER A 50 0.87 1.68 -3.18
CA SER A 50 2.02 1.92 -2.32
C SER A 50 1.55 2.17 -0.89
N MET A 51 2.31 1.66 0.08
CA MET A 51 2.01 1.84 1.50
C MET A 51 2.15 3.32 1.90
N PRO A 52 1.06 3.99 2.37
CA PRO A 52 1.14 5.36 2.86
C PRO A 52 2.01 5.46 4.10
N GLN A 53 3.00 6.37 4.08
CA GLN A 53 3.93 6.69 5.16
C GLN A 53 3.85 8.17 5.54
N LEU A 54 4.12 8.47 6.82
CA LEU A 54 4.48 9.82 7.23
C LEU A 54 5.86 10.10 6.66
N THR A 55 5.98 11.19 5.92
CA THR A 55 7.25 11.58 5.30
C THR A 55 8.23 12.04 6.36
N GLU A 56 9.36 11.35 6.46
CA GLU A 56 10.46 11.77 7.33
C GLU A 56 11.08 13.10 6.82
N PRO A 57 11.64 13.94 7.70
CA PRO A 57 12.21 15.22 7.31
C PRO A 57 13.23 15.15 6.15
N GLN A 58 14.09 14.12 6.14
CA GLN A 58 15.09 13.93 5.08
C GLN A 58 14.52 13.45 3.73
N ASN A 59 13.27 12.97 3.72
CA ASN A 59 12.55 12.48 2.53
C ASN A 59 11.46 13.47 2.06
N LEU A 60 11.39 14.66 2.65
CA LEU A 60 10.55 15.75 2.17
C LEU A 60 10.91 16.12 0.73
N PRO A 61 9.98 16.70 -0.04
CA PRO A 61 10.32 17.20 -1.37
C PRO A 61 11.48 18.20 -1.30
N PRO A 62 12.34 18.27 -2.32
CA PRO A 62 13.52 19.13 -2.30
C PRO A 62 13.14 20.62 -2.27
N THR A 63 14.00 21.46 -1.69
CA THR A 63 13.84 22.93 -1.75
C THR A 63 13.82 23.40 -3.20
N PRO A 64 12.87 24.28 -3.61
CA PRO A 64 11.98 25.10 -2.76
C PRO A 64 10.60 24.50 -2.45
N PHE A 65 10.36 23.21 -2.68
CA PHE A 65 9.03 22.60 -2.49
C PHE A 65 8.71 22.19 -1.04
N ASN A 66 9.60 22.49 -0.09
CA ASN A 66 9.48 22.20 1.35
C ASN A 66 9.71 23.44 2.24
N GLU A 67 9.16 24.60 1.84
CA GLU A 67 9.26 25.84 2.61
C GLU A 67 8.83 25.67 4.08
N THR A 68 9.29 26.58 4.96
CA THR A 68 9.15 26.49 6.41
C THR A 68 7.73 26.17 6.89
N GLU A 69 6.72 26.72 6.23
CA GLU A 69 5.33 26.59 6.66
C GLU A 69 4.51 25.65 5.78
N ARG A 70 5.00 25.30 4.57
CA ARG A 70 4.22 24.56 3.57
C ARG A 70 5.10 23.68 2.69
N VAL A 71 4.56 22.53 2.32
CA VAL A 71 5.09 21.75 1.20
C VAL A 71 4.23 21.94 -0.04
N PHE A 72 4.85 21.83 -1.21
CA PHE A 72 4.19 21.83 -2.52
C PHE A 72 3.28 23.05 -2.79
N PHE A 73 3.59 24.22 -2.23
CA PHE A 73 2.84 25.43 -2.52
C PHE A 73 2.93 25.76 -4.02
N ASN A 74 1.79 26.01 -4.68
CA ASN A 74 1.72 26.31 -6.11
C ASN A 74 2.52 25.30 -6.97
N SER A 75 2.42 24.01 -6.67
CA SER A 75 3.29 22.99 -7.26
C SER A 75 2.50 21.93 -8.03
N THR A 76 3.02 21.56 -9.20
CA THR A 76 2.63 20.37 -9.96
C THR A 76 3.57 19.23 -9.62
N ILE A 77 3.02 18.06 -9.31
CA ILE A 77 3.73 16.81 -9.03
C ILE A 77 3.35 15.81 -10.12
N ARG A 78 4.34 15.27 -10.85
CA ARG A 78 4.15 14.24 -11.89
C ARG A 78 4.85 12.96 -11.49
N GLN A 79 4.09 11.88 -11.45
CA GLN A 79 4.53 10.59 -10.91
C GLN A 79 4.18 9.51 -11.91
N THR A 80 5.08 8.54 -12.08
CA THR A 80 4.80 7.37 -12.91
C THR A 80 4.56 6.14 -12.05
N ILE A 81 3.66 5.27 -12.49
CA ILE A 81 3.36 3.98 -11.89
C ILE A 81 3.27 2.92 -12.98
N ARG A 82 3.66 1.69 -12.64
CA ARG A 82 3.54 0.53 -13.52
C ARG A 82 2.29 -0.25 -13.16
N THR A 83 1.41 -0.43 -14.13
CA THR A 83 0.21 -1.25 -13.95
C THR A 83 0.57 -2.73 -13.89
N SER A 84 -0.15 -3.47 -13.06
CA SER A 84 -0.05 -4.91 -12.94
C SER A 84 -0.90 -5.60 -14.00
N ILE A 85 -2.22 -5.46 -13.91
CA ILE A 85 -3.18 -5.94 -14.92
C ILE A 85 -3.84 -4.75 -15.66
N GLY A 86 -4.36 -5.01 -16.85
CA GLY A 86 -5.09 -4.01 -17.64
C GLY A 86 -6.58 -3.94 -17.32
N GLY A 87 -7.26 -2.95 -17.90
CA GLY A 87 -8.71 -2.81 -17.81
C GLY A 87 -9.25 -1.67 -18.68
N SER A 88 -10.58 -1.59 -18.76
CA SER A 88 -11.29 -0.64 -19.63
C SER A 88 -11.51 0.74 -18.99
N GLN A 89 -11.47 0.80 -17.67
CA GLN A 89 -11.54 2.02 -16.89
C GLN A 89 -10.51 1.98 -15.78
N ILE A 90 -10.12 3.17 -15.31
CA ILE A 90 -9.31 3.33 -14.11
C ILE A 90 -10.01 4.22 -13.09
N ARG A 91 -9.60 4.11 -11.82
CA ARG A 91 -9.87 5.11 -10.79
C ARG A 91 -8.67 5.23 -9.86
N LEU A 92 -8.45 6.41 -9.31
CA LEU A 92 -7.28 6.74 -8.52
C LEU A 92 -7.67 6.94 -7.06
N ARG A 93 -6.79 6.57 -6.13
CA ARG A 93 -6.95 6.85 -4.71
C ARG A 93 -5.85 7.77 -4.20
N PHE A 94 -6.25 8.89 -3.60
CA PHE A 94 -5.34 9.83 -2.96
C PHE A 94 -5.55 9.80 -1.44
N SER A 95 -4.47 9.82 -0.66
CA SER A 95 -4.49 9.68 0.78
C SER A 95 -3.88 10.90 1.46
N ASN A 96 -4.58 11.38 2.48
CA ASN A 96 -4.14 12.39 3.43
C ASN A 96 -4.02 11.78 4.85
N ALA A 97 -3.58 10.52 4.94
CA ALA A 97 -3.55 9.75 6.19
C ALA A 97 -2.72 10.41 7.31
N PHE A 98 -1.66 11.14 6.93
CA PHE A 98 -0.71 11.75 7.88
C PHE A 98 -0.69 13.28 7.82
N GLY A 99 -1.50 13.90 6.96
CA GLY A 99 -1.59 15.35 6.90
C GLY A 99 -2.16 15.94 8.19
N PRO A 100 -1.69 17.11 8.65
CA PRO A 100 -2.23 17.76 9.85
C PRO A 100 -3.52 18.55 9.56
N GLU A 101 -3.88 18.71 8.29
CA GLU A 101 -5.04 19.48 7.83
C GLU A 101 -5.62 18.88 6.54
N ASP A 102 -6.72 19.46 6.08
CA ASP A 102 -7.36 19.15 4.81
C ASP A 102 -6.44 19.41 3.60
N LEU A 103 -6.25 18.40 2.75
CA LEU A 103 -5.43 18.48 1.54
C LEU A 103 -6.28 18.90 0.34
N LEU A 104 -6.08 20.11 -0.20
CA LEU A 104 -6.72 20.55 -1.44
C LEU A 104 -5.94 20.05 -2.66
N ILE A 105 -6.48 19.03 -3.33
CA ILE A 105 -6.07 18.63 -4.67
C ILE A 105 -6.81 19.52 -5.67
N SER A 106 -6.08 20.41 -6.35
CA SER A 106 -6.67 21.47 -7.16
C SER A 106 -7.00 21.04 -8.58
N ASP A 107 -6.19 20.15 -9.15
CA ASP A 107 -6.36 19.63 -10.51
C ASP A 107 -5.55 18.34 -10.65
N VAL A 108 -6.03 17.38 -11.45
CA VAL A 108 -5.35 16.10 -11.68
C VAL A 108 -5.61 15.59 -13.09
N THR A 109 -4.56 15.14 -13.76
CA THR A 109 -4.63 14.43 -15.04
C THR A 109 -3.95 13.06 -14.95
N VAL A 110 -4.39 12.14 -15.81
CA VAL A 110 -3.76 10.84 -16.03
C VAL A 110 -3.50 10.62 -17.52
N ALA A 111 -2.34 10.06 -17.85
CA ALA A 111 -1.93 9.78 -19.22
C ALA A 111 -1.02 8.54 -19.27
N LEU A 112 -0.74 8.03 -20.47
CA LEU A 112 0.39 7.12 -20.67
C LEU A 112 1.70 7.91 -20.62
N SER A 113 2.72 7.33 -20.00
CA SER A 113 4.08 7.89 -20.06
C SER A 113 4.60 7.90 -21.50
N ARG A 114 5.33 8.97 -21.85
CA ARG A 114 6.02 9.05 -23.13
C ARG A 114 7.03 7.90 -23.23
N ASP A 115 7.01 7.20 -24.37
CA ASP A 115 7.82 6.02 -24.65
C ASP A 115 7.66 4.84 -23.66
N GLY A 116 6.65 4.89 -22.78
CA GLY A 116 6.38 3.83 -21.81
C GLY A 116 7.44 3.68 -20.71
N ASN A 117 8.21 4.73 -20.41
CA ASN A 117 9.27 4.69 -19.40
C ASN A 117 8.80 5.15 -18.02
N SER A 118 9.20 4.44 -16.96
CA SER A 118 9.10 4.94 -15.58
C SER A 118 10.04 6.14 -15.38
N GLY A 119 9.66 7.04 -14.49
CA GLY A 119 10.46 8.22 -14.14
C GLY A 119 10.41 9.37 -15.15
N SER A 120 9.54 9.30 -16.16
CA SER A 120 9.42 10.31 -17.20
C SER A 120 8.74 11.59 -16.69
N ASN A 121 9.25 12.75 -17.11
CA ASN A 121 8.56 14.04 -16.99
C ASN A 121 7.54 14.28 -18.12
N SER A 122 7.45 13.36 -19.09
CA SER A 122 6.72 13.51 -20.34
C SER A 122 5.58 12.49 -20.49
N ILE A 123 4.50 12.89 -21.15
CA ILE A 123 3.31 12.07 -21.40
C ILE A 123 2.99 11.95 -22.89
N GLN A 124 2.21 10.94 -23.25
CA GLN A 124 1.54 10.86 -24.55
C GLN A 124 0.31 11.76 -24.52
N ARG A 125 0.43 12.98 -25.08
CA ARG A 125 -0.57 14.06 -24.95
C ARG A 125 -2.00 13.62 -25.25
N ASP A 126 -2.21 12.84 -26.32
CA ASP A 126 -3.55 12.42 -26.78
C ASP A 126 -4.24 11.43 -25.83
N THR A 127 -3.47 10.81 -24.93
CA THR A 127 -3.99 9.92 -23.89
C THR A 127 -4.42 10.65 -22.62
N SER A 128 -4.08 11.94 -22.47
CA SER A 128 -4.38 12.69 -21.26
C SER A 128 -5.88 12.77 -20.99
N ARG A 129 -6.29 12.49 -19.75
CA ARG A 129 -7.66 12.60 -19.26
C ARG A 129 -7.68 13.32 -17.93
N ASP A 130 -8.68 14.18 -17.76
CA ASP A 130 -8.95 14.83 -16.48
C ASP A 130 -9.47 13.79 -15.47
N VAL A 131 -9.06 13.94 -14.21
CA VAL A 131 -9.53 13.13 -13.09
C VAL A 131 -10.51 13.95 -12.28
N MET A 132 -11.74 13.45 -12.14
CA MET A 132 -12.80 14.12 -11.41
C MET A 132 -13.12 13.41 -10.09
N PHE A 133 -13.76 14.13 -9.18
CA PHE A 133 -14.23 13.65 -7.88
C PHE A 133 -15.68 14.11 -7.67
N SER A 134 -16.63 13.18 -7.70
CA SER A 134 -18.06 13.52 -7.64
C SER A 134 -18.47 14.58 -8.67
N GLY A 135 -17.91 14.50 -9.89
CA GLY A 135 -18.13 15.45 -10.98
C GLY A 135 -17.39 16.79 -10.88
N GLN A 136 -16.49 16.96 -9.90
CA GLN A 136 -15.67 18.17 -9.72
C GLN A 136 -14.21 17.91 -10.10
N SER A 137 -13.52 18.91 -10.67
CA SER A 137 -12.10 18.80 -11.03
C SER A 137 -11.14 18.91 -9.84
N SER A 138 -11.63 19.35 -8.68
CA SER A 138 -10.85 19.50 -7.46
C SER A 138 -11.55 18.83 -6.28
N TYR A 139 -10.77 18.39 -5.29
CA TYR A 139 -11.31 17.83 -4.05
C TYR A 139 -10.45 18.20 -2.85
N THR A 140 -11.12 18.49 -1.73
CA THR A 140 -10.48 18.70 -0.43
C THR A 140 -10.55 17.40 0.36
N VAL A 141 -9.42 16.68 0.45
CA VAL A 141 -9.33 15.42 1.19
C VAL A 141 -9.22 15.74 2.68
N PRO A 142 -10.18 15.32 3.52
CA PRO A 142 -10.12 15.60 4.95
C PRO A 142 -8.84 15.06 5.59
N GLN A 143 -8.42 15.69 6.69
CA GLN A 143 -7.36 15.15 7.54
C GLN A 143 -7.59 13.66 7.87
N GLY A 144 -6.56 12.83 7.69
CA GLY A 144 -6.59 11.40 8.01
C GLY A 144 -7.40 10.54 7.04
N ALA A 145 -7.99 11.14 6.00
CA ALA A 145 -8.88 10.46 5.07
C ALA A 145 -8.19 10.07 3.75
N LEU A 146 -8.93 9.37 2.90
CA LEU A 146 -8.61 9.16 1.50
C LEU A 146 -9.80 9.53 0.63
N VAL A 147 -9.53 9.83 -0.64
CA VAL A 147 -10.55 10.04 -1.67
C VAL A 147 -10.32 9.08 -2.83
N VAL A 148 -11.41 8.65 -3.48
CA VAL A 148 -11.39 7.86 -4.71
C VAL A 148 -11.95 8.74 -5.82
N SER A 149 -11.29 8.77 -6.98
CA SER A 149 -11.79 9.49 -8.16
C SER A 149 -13.05 8.84 -8.73
N ASP A 150 -13.76 9.59 -9.55
CA ASP A 150 -14.76 9.04 -10.45
C ASP A 150 -14.09 8.04 -11.42
N PRO A 151 -14.83 7.05 -11.97
CA PRO A 151 -14.32 6.17 -13.02
C PRO A 151 -13.93 6.94 -14.28
N ILE A 152 -12.74 6.66 -14.79
CA ILE A 152 -12.19 7.30 -16.00
C ILE A 152 -12.19 6.28 -17.12
N GLN A 153 -12.78 6.62 -18.26
CA GLN A 153 -12.70 5.81 -19.48
C GLN A 153 -11.27 5.88 -20.05
N PHE A 154 -10.47 4.89 -19.68
CA PHE A 154 -9.05 4.84 -20.00
C PHE A 154 -8.66 3.37 -20.18
N GLN A 155 -8.55 2.93 -21.44
CA GLN A 155 -8.09 1.59 -21.74
C GLN A 155 -6.59 1.52 -21.42
N VAL A 156 -6.22 0.66 -20.47
CA VAL A 156 -4.83 0.45 -20.08
C VAL A 156 -4.46 -1.02 -20.24
N ALA A 157 -3.28 -1.27 -20.81
CA ALA A 157 -2.73 -2.62 -20.96
C ALA A 157 -2.02 -3.05 -19.66
N PRO A 158 -1.90 -4.36 -19.37
CA PRO A 158 -0.99 -4.82 -18.33
C PRO A 158 0.43 -4.29 -18.57
N LEU A 159 1.17 -4.04 -17.48
CA LEU A 159 2.57 -3.57 -17.50
C LEU A 159 2.78 -2.19 -18.13
N ALA A 160 1.72 -1.46 -18.50
CA ALA A 160 1.81 -0.10 -18.99
C ALA A 160 2.27 0.86 -17.89
N ILE A 161 3.00 1.91 -18.29
CA ILE A 161 3.38 3.00 -17.39
C ILE A 161 2.36 4.13 -17.49
N LEU A 162 1.61 4.34 -16.42
CA LEU A 162 0.72 5.49 -16.25
C LEU A 162 1.49 6.64 -15.62
N THR A 163 1.17 7.85 -16.07
CA THR A 163 1.62 9.10 -15.47
C THR A 163 0.43 9.79 -14.83
N VAL A 164 0.52 10.05 -13.53
CA VAL A 164 -0.46 10.85 -12.78
C VAL A 164 0.19 12.20 -12.47
N THR A 165 -0.46 13.27 -12.89
CA THR A 165 -0.01 14.64 -12.63
C THR A 165 -1.05 15.33 -11.76
N MET A 166 -0.65 15.86 -10.61
CA MET A 166 -1.55 16.60 -9.72
C MET A 166 -1.00 18.00 -9.44
N TYR A 167 -1.90 18.97 -9.28
CA TYR A 167 -1.54 20.34 -8.92
C TYR A 167 -2.12 20.70 -7.54
N LEU A 168 -1.25 21.24 -6.69
CA LEU A 168 -1.58 21.71 -5.34
C LEU A 168 -1.43 23.23 -5.31
N LYS A 169 -2.52 23.96 -5.57
CA LYS A 169 -2.51 25.43 -5.57
C LYS A 169 -2.09 26.01 -4.22
N ARG A 170 -2.54 25.39 -3.13
CA ARG A 170 -2.27 25.85 -1.75
C ARG A 170 -1.15 25.08 -1.05
N GLY A 171 -0.65 23.99 -1.66
CA GLY A 171 0.22 23.04 -0.96
C GLY A 171 -0.49 22.38 0.22
N GLN A 172 0.29 21.85 1.15
CA GLN A 172 -0.16 21.37 2.46
C GLN A 172 0.65 22.08 3.55
N TRP A 173 -0.03 22.54 4.60
CA TRP A 173 0.60 23.17 5.76
C TRP A 173 1.43 22.19 6.58
N GLY A 174 2.57 22.67 7.08
CA GLY A 174 3.54 21.87 7.81
C GLY A 174 4.28 20.86 6.94
N HIS A 175 5.05 19.99 7.61
CA HIS A 175 5.90 18.98 6.95
C HIS A 175 5.41 17.54 7.16
N SER A 176 4.31 17.35 7.90
CA SER A 176 3.70 16.02 8.04
C SER A 176 2.85 15.73 6.81
N ILE A 177 3.41 15.05 5.82
CA ILE A 177 2.68 14.70 4.59
C ILE A 177 2.68 13.21 4.34
N THR A 178 1.65 12.76 3.61
CA THR A 178 1.53 11.37 3.18
C THR A 178 2.38 11.14 1.93
N SER A 179 3.37 10.26 2.03
CA SER A 179 4.22 9.87 0.91
C SER A 179 4.57 8.38 0.95
N HIS A 180 5.42 7.98 0.02
CA HIS A 180 6.11 6.71 0.02
C HIS A 180 7.54 6.95 -0.49
N PRO A 181 8.52 7.13 0.42
CA PRO A 181 9.90 7.45 0.03
C PRO A 181 10.63 6.33 -0.72
N GLY A 182 10.16 5.08 -0.56
CA GLY A 182 10.70 3.88 -1.18
C GLY A 182 10.35 3.65 -2.66
N SER A 183 9.87 4.67 -3.39
CA SER A 183 9.22 4.47 -4.70
C SER A 183 10.09 3.75 -5.75
N ARG A 184 11.42 3.92 -5.65
CA ARG A 184 12.41 3.54 -6.69
C ARG A 184 12.02 4.04 -8.07
N THR A 185 11.29 5.14 -8.10
CA THR A 185 10.72 5.74 -9.30
C THR A 185 10.82 7.25 -9.15
N THR A 186 11.38 7.89 -10.17
CA THR A 186 11.53 9.34 -10.20
C THR A 186 10.17 10.01 -10.39
N SER A 187 9.89 10.97 -9.53
CA SER A 187 8.80 11.94 -9.65
C SER A 187 9.37 13.31 -9.98
N TRP A 188 8.60 14.11 -10.68
CA TRP A 188 8.97 15.46 -11.10
C TRP A 188 8.08 16.49 -10.44
N ILE A 189 8.67 17.62 -10.05
CA ILE A 189 7.99 18.69 -9.35
C ILE A 189 8.34 20.02 -10.03
N ALA A 190 7.36 20.85 -10.30
CA ALA A 190 7.55 22.18 -10.89
C ALA A 190 6.50 23.16 -10.35
N PHE A 191 6.83 24.46 -10.30
CA PHE A 191 5.85 25.49 -9.93
C PHE A 191 4.81 25.74 -11.04
N GLY A 192 3.67 26.26 -10.59
CA GLY A 192 2.51 26.57 -11.43
C GLY A 192 1.66 25.34 -11.73
N ASN A 193 0.49 25.59 -12.32
CA ASN A 193 -0.35 24.50 -12.84
C ASN A 193 0.19 24.06 -14.21
N GLN A 194 0.81 22.89 -14.25
CA GLN A 194 1.35 22.27 -15.48
C GLN A 194 0.67 20.92 -15.78
N VAL A 195 -0.52 20.63 -15.23
CA VAL A 195 -1.17 19.31 -15.40
C VAL A 195 -1.45 18.95 -16.87
N SER A 196 -1.63 19.95 -17.73
CA SER A 196 -1.91 19.79 -19.16
C SER A 196 -0.65 19.75 -20.04
N GLU A 197 0.54 19.97 -19.46
CA GLU A 197 1.78 20.03 -20.23
C GLU A 197 2.24 18.64 -20.65
N ALA A 198 2.54 18.48 -21.95
CA ALA A 198 3.02 17.21 -22.48
C ALA A 198 4.39 16.82 -21.89
N GLU A 199 5.19 17.81 -21.49
CA GLU A 199 6.48 17.66 -20.82
C GLU A 199 6.57 18.74 -19.75
N LEU A 200 6.85 18.38 -18.50
CA LEU A 200 7.04 19.38 -17.45
C LEU A 200 8.33 20.17 -17.70
N GLY A 201 8.28 21.47 -17.42
CA GLY A 201 9.40 22.38 -17.65
C GLY A 201 9.45 23.59 -16.72
N GLY A 202 10.34 24.52 -17.06
CA GLY A 202 10.58 25.75 -16.30
C GLY A 202 11.75 25.65 -15.32
N GLU A 203 12.20 26.81 -14.82
CA GLU A 203 13.39 26.94 -13.97
C GLU A 203 13.27 26.23 -12.62
N SER A 204 12.04 25.97 -12.17
CA SER A 204 11.75 25.27 -10.91
C SER A 204 11.70 23.75 -11.04
N LEU A 205 11.85 23.20 -12.25
CA LEU A 205 11.72 21.75 -12.47
C LEU A 205 12.79 21.00 -11.66
N GLN A 206 12.34 20.15 -10.75
CA GLN A 206 13.18 19.25 -9.96
C GLN A 206 12.66 17.83 -10.02
N LYS A 207 13.53 16.89 -9.63
CA LYS A 207 13.21 15.47 -9.55
C LYS A 207 13.53 14.93 -8.17
N VAL A 208 12.77 13.93 -7.75
CA VAL A 208 12.97 13.21 -6.49
C VAL A 208 12.44 11.78 -6.62
N ASP A 209 13.05 10.82 -5.94
CA ASP A 209 12.68 9.41 -6.05
C ASP A 209 11.68 8.99 -4.95
N HIS A 210 10.52 9.66 -4.93
CA HIS A 210 9.44 9.44 -3.96
C HIS A 210 8.07 9.49 -4.65
N TRP A 211 7.08 8.79 -4.08
CA TRP A 211 5.67 9.03 -4.41
C TRP A 211 4.99 9.85 -3.31
N TYR A 212 4.07 10.73 -3.67
CA TYR A 212 3.32 11.62 -2.79
C TYR A 212 1.83 11.50 -3.05
N PHE A 213 1.06 11.40 -1.97
CA PHE A 213 -0.41 11.39 -1.90
C PHE A 213 -1.15 10.29 -2.69
N LEU A 214 -0.66 9.84 -3.84
CA LEU A 214 -1.23 8.72 -4.61
C LEU A 214 -0.97 7.41 -3.85
N SER A 215 -2.03 6.67 -3.55
CA SER A 215 -1.95 5.45 -2.71
C SER A 215 -2.41 4.19 -3.43
N ASN A 216 -3.24 4.31 -4.47
CA ASN A 216 -3.72 3.19 -5.27
C ASN A 216 -4.20 3.64 -6.65
N VAL A 217 -4.10 2.75 -7.63
CA VAL A 217 -4.79 2.85 -8.92
C VAL A 217 -5.51 1.52 -9.15
N GLU A 218 -6.81 1.58 -9.41
CA GLU A 218 -7.64 0.42 -9.69
C GLU A 218 -8.10 0.42 -11.15
N VAL A 219 -8.25 -0.77 -11.72
CA VAL A 219 -8.82 -0.99 -13.05
C VAL A 219 -10.16 -1.74 -12.95
N LEU A 220 -11.07 -1.46 -13.88
CA LEU A 220 -12.26 -2.28 -14.07
C LEU A 220 -11.89 -3.48 -14.96
N ALA A 221 -11.76 -4.65 -14.33
CA ALA A 221 -11.27 -5.88 -14.93
C ALA A 221 -12.33 -7.00 -14.91
N PRO A 222 -12.17 -8.08 -15.69
CA PRO A 222 -13.03 -9.26 -15.62
C PRO A 222 -13.23 -9.78 -14.18
N ARG A 223 -14.41 -10.37 -13.90
CA ARG A 223 -14.81 -10.77 -12.55
C ARG A 223 -13.90 -11.84 -11.92
N ASP A 224 -13.22 -12.62 -12.73
CA ASP A 224 -12.27 -13.65 -12.32
C ASP A 224 -10.87 -13.11 -11.97
N SER A 225 -10.56 -11.85 -12.30
CA SER A 225 -9.31 -11.19 -11.88
C SER A 225 -9.19 -11.13 -10.35
N LYS A 226 -7.97 -11.19 -9.82
CA LYS A 226 -7.72 -11.23 -8.36
C LYS A 226 -6.58 -10.28 -8.01
N ALA A 227 -6.57 -9.74 -6.79
CA ALA A 227 -5.42 -9.02 -6.26
C ALA A 227 -4.64 -9.89 -5.27
N PHE A 228 -3.32 -9.81 -5.41
CA PHE A 228 -2.31 -10.35 -4.52
C PHE A 228 -1.58 -9.20 -3.81
N MET A 229 -1.82 -9.07 -2.51
CA MET A 229 -1.30 -8.00 -1.68
C MET A 229 -0.05 -8.45 -0.93
N ILE A 230 1.08 -7.76 -1.09
CA ILE A 230 2.33 -8.13 -0.42
C ILE A 230 2.63 -7.10 0.66
N VAL A 231 2.56 -7.51 1.92
CA VAL A 231 3.03 -6.74 3.06
C VAL A 231 4.48 -7.15 3.32
N GLY A 232 5.37 -6.17 3.30
CA GLY A 232 6.78 -6.41 3.54
C GLY A 232 7.54 -5.20 4.06
N ASP A 233 8.86 -5.37 4.16
CA ASP A 233 9.81 -4.34 4.57
C ASP A 233 10.63 -3.78 3.38
N SER A 234 11.82 -3.20 3.64
CA SER A 234 12.74 -2.66 2.63
C SER A 234 13.14 -3.67 1.55
N ILE A 235 13.16 -4.97 1.85
CA ILE A 235 13.52 -6.01 0.90
C ILE A 235 12.43 -6.12 -0.16
N THR A 236 11.17 -6.11 0.23
CA THR A 236 10.03 -6.13 -0.71
C THR A 236 9.78 -4.78 -1.35
N ASP A 237 9.99 -3.70 -0.61
CA ASP A 237 9.89 -2.33 -1.10
C ASP A 237 10.89 -2.08 -2.26
N GLY A 238 12.04 -2.76 -2.22
CA GLY A 238 12.99 -2.86 -3.33
C GLY A 238 14.31 -2.14 -3.11
N ARG A 239 14.81 -2.04 -1.87
CA ARG A 239 16.16 -1.54 -1.59
C ARG A 239 17.21 -2.45 -2.24
N GLY A 240 18.05 -1.89 -3.12
CA GLY A 240 19.01 -2.68 -3.92
C GLY A 240 18.57 -2.91 -5.38
N SER A 241 17.34 -2.50 -5.72
CA SER A 241 16.88 -2.39 -7.10
C SER A 241 17.33 -1.09 -7.76
N GLU A 242 17.22 -1.00 -9.08
CA GLU A 242 17.60 0.18 -9.85
C GLU A 242 16.42 1.15 -10.05
N THR A 243 16.65 2.43 -9.81
CA THR A 243 15.63 3.47 -10.02
C THR A 243 15.10 3.45 -11.47
N ASN A 244 13.77 3.51 -11.62
CA ASN A 244 13.03 3.49 -12.88
C ASN A 244 13.10 2.18 -13.68
N LYS A 245 13.71 1.11 -13.16
CA LYS A 245 13.84 -0.17 -13.89
C LYS A 245 12.72 -1.17 -13.62
N ASN A 246 11.93 -0.99 -12.55
CA ASN A 246 10.91 -1.94 -12.11
C ASN A 246 11.50 -3.37 -11.97
N ASN A 247 12.61 -3.49 -11.22
CA ASN A 247 13.36 -4.75 -11.06
C ASN A 247 13.57 -5.15 -9.59
N ARG A 248 12.65 -4.75 -8.71
CA ARG A 248 12.43 -5.41 -7.41
C ARG A 248 11.67 -6.73 -7.62
N TRP A 249 11.77 -7.66 -6.67
CA TRP A 249 11.20 -9.00 -6.85
C TRP A 249 9.70 -9.03 -7.17
N PRO A 250 8.82 -8.14 -6.63
CA PRO A 250 7.40 -8.16 -7.02
C PRO A 250 7.18 -7.76 -8.48
N ASP A 251 7.98 -6.82 -9.01
CA ASP A 251 7.89 -6.39 -10.41
C ASP A 251 8.37 -7.50 -11.37
N LEU A 252 9.39 -8.25 -10.95
CA LEU A 252 9.93 -9.39 -11.70
C LEU A 252 8.98 -10.60 -11.64
N LEU A 253 8.36 -10.86 -10.48
CA LEU A 253 7.30 -11.86 -10.34
C LEU A 253 6.10 -11.50 -11.22
N LEU A 254 5.68 -10.24 -11.22
CA LEU A 254 4.60 -9.74 -12.07
C LEU A 254 4.88 -10.04 -13.56
N ASN A 255 6.11 -9.83 -14.03
CA ASN A 255 6.49 -10.19 -15.40
C ASN A 255 6.30 -11.69 -15.70
N ARG A 256 6.57 -12.57 -14.72
CA ARG A 256 6.35 -14.02 -14.86
C ARG A 256 4.85 -14.36 -14.85
N LEU A 257 4.07 -13.76 -13.96
CA LEU A 257 2.62 -13.98 -13.88
C LEU A 257 1.90 -13.57 -15.16
N GLN A 258 2.28 -12.43 -15.77
CA GLN A 258 1.70 -11.95 -17.03
C GLN A 258 2.03 -12.84 -18.24
N LYS A 259 3.14 -13.59 -18.19
CA LYS A 259 3.53 -14.55 -19.25
C LYS A 259 2.85 -15.91 -19.12
N ASN A 260 2.03 -16.11 -18.09
CA ASN A 260 1.34 -17.37 -17.83
C ASN A 260 -0.17 -17.15 -17.77
N ASP A 261 -0.90 -17.74 -18.71
CA ASP A 261 -2.36 -17.56 -18.85
C ASP A 261 -3.14 -17.90 -17.59
N ALA A 262 -2.67 -18.85 -16.77
CA ALA A 262 -3.34 -19.23 -15.52
C ALA A 262 -3.23 -18.17 -14.42
N THR A 263 -2.35 -17.19 -14.59
CA THR A 263 -2.03 -16.18 -13.57
C THR A 263 -2.02 -14.74 -14.11
N SER A 264 -2.20 -14.54 -15.41
CA SER A 264 -2.16 -13.21 -16.04
C SER A 264 -3.30 -12.28 -15.58
N ASN A 265 -4.35 -12.83 -14.97
CA ASN A 265 -5.44 -12.09 -14.35
C ASN A 265 -5.19 -11.72 -12.87
N ILE A 266 -4.01 -12.01 -12.32
CA ILE A 266 -3.64 -11.72 -10.93
C ILE A 266 -2.81 -10.43 -10.88
N ALA A 267 -3.35 -9.42 -10.21
CA ALA A 267 -2.64 -8.19 -9.93
C ALA A 267 -1.71 -8.35 -8.73
N VAL A 268 -0.49 -7.83 -8.81
CA VAL A 268 0.51 -7.82 -7.72
C VAL A 268 0.61 -6.41 -7.17
N ILE A 269 0.33 -6.24 -5.88
CA ILE A 269 0.31 -4.94 -5.22
C ILE A 269 1.30 -4.94 -4.05
N ASN A 270 2.32 -4.09 -4.17
CA ASN A 270 3.37 -3.95 -3.18
C ASN A 270 2.96 -2.96 -2.08
N GLN A 271 2.61 -3.47 -0.91
CA GLN A 271 2.30 -2.70 0.29
C GLN A 271 3.46 -2.75 1.31
N ALA A 272 4.68 -2.97 0.82
CA ALA A 272 5.87 -2.91 1.65
C ALA A 272 6.33 -1.48 1.90
N ALA A 273 7.16 -1.30 2.92
CA ALA A 273 7.84 -0.04 3.16
C ALA A 273 9.19 -0.29 3.85
N GLY A 274 10.20 0.49 3.49
CA GLY A 274 11.49 0.47 4.17
C GLY A 274 11.37 0.56 5.69
N GLY A 275 12.15 -0.24 6.42
CA GLY A 275 12.17 -0.23 7.88
C GLY A 275 10.82 -0.55 8.54
N ASN A 276 9.83 -1.06 7.81
CA ASN A 276 8.55 -1.45 8.39
C ASN A 276 8.73 -2.67 9.32
N ARG A 277 7.79 -2.81 10.25
CA ARG A 277 7.83 -3.78 11.33
C ARG A 277 6.43 -4.33 11.55
N ILE A 278 6.35 -5.55 12.07
CA ILE A 278 5.09 -6.20 12.41
C ILE A 278 4.48 -5.60 13.68
N LEU A 279 5.30 -5.39 14.71
CA LEU A 279 4.83 -5.16 16.08
C LEU A 279 4.84 -3.69 16.52
N ASN A 280 5.75 -2.89 15.99
CA ASN A 280 5.97 -1.49 16.39
C ASN A 280 6.10 -0.62 15.15
N ASP A 281 5.78 0.68 15.23
CA ASP A 281 5.93 1.57 14.08
C ASP A 281 7.41 1.72 13.71
N GLY A 282 7.76 1.64 12.44
CA GLY A 282 9.11 1.89 11.93
C GLY A 282 9.18 3.23 11.21
N LEU A 283 9.69 3.23 9.97
CA LEU A 283 9.52 4.39 9.08
C LEU A 283 8.06 4.61 8.66
N GLY A 284 7.20 3.62 8.89
CA GLY A 284 5.74 3.71 8.78
C GLY A 284 5.01 2.86 9.81
N PRO A 285 3.67 2.92 9.85
CA PRO A 285 2.86 2.21 10.85
C PRO A 285 3.11 0.70 10.84
N ASN A 286 3.08 0.08 12.02
CA ASN A 286 3.22 -1.37 12.15
C ASN A 286 2.16 -2.14 11.36
N VAL A 287 2.52 -3.33 10.86
CA VAL A 287 1.64 -4.14 10.01
C VAL A 287 0.30 -4.45 10.70
N LEU A 288 0.30 -4.80 11.99
CA LEU A 288 -0.93 -5.12 12.73
C LEU A 288 -1.95 -3.99 12.66
N SER A 289 -1.51 -2.73 12.74
CA SER A 289 -2.36 -1.53 12.70
C SER A 289 -2.87 -1.20 11.29
N ARG A 290 -2.14 -1.57 10.24
CA ARG A 290 -2.45 -1.19 8.85
C ARG A 290 -3.04 -2.32 8.00
N LEU A 291 -3.14 -3.55 8.51
CA LEU A 291 -3.62 -4.69 7.74
C LEU A 291 -5.03 -4.47 7.15
N ASP A 292 -5.95 -3.84 7.88
CA ASP A 292 -7.28 -3.51 7.36
C ASP A 292 -7.21 -2.56 6.16
N ARG A 293 -6.44 -1.49 6.32
CA ARG A 293 -6.28 -0.44 5.30
C ARG A 293 -5.56 -0.99 4.07
N ASP A 294 -4.47 -1.72 4.27
CA ASP A 294 -3.55 -2.06 3.19
C ASP A 294 -3.88 -3.40 2.53
N VAL A 295 -4.66 -4.28 3.18
CA VAL A 295 -5.04 -5.59 2.64
C VAL A 295 -6.55 -5.78 2.64
N LEU A 296 -7.22 -5.79 3.80
CA LEU A 296 -8.62 -6.23 3.90
C LEU A 296 -9.60 -5.34 3.13
N SER A 297 -9.34 -4.04 3.06
CA SER A 297 -10.18 -3.05 2.37
C SER A 297 -9.85 -2.89 0.88
N GLN A 298 -8.95 -3.72 0.33
CA GLN A 298 -8.57 -3.66 -1.08
C GLN A 298 -9.54 -4.43 -1.96
N ALA A 299 -9.93 -3.84 -3.10
CA ALA A 299 -10.96 -4.41 -3.95
C ALA A 299 -10.48 -5.72 -4.60
N GLY A 300 -11.26 -6.80 -4.44
CA GLY A 300 -10.98 -8.07 -5.10
C GLY A 300 -9.67 -8.74 -4.67
N VAL A 301 -9.14 -8.39 -3.50
CA VAL A 301 -8.09 -9.17 -2.83
C VAL A 301 -8.55 -10.61 -2.67
N LYS A 302 -7.67 -11.55 -3.03
CA LYS A 302 -7.87 -12.99 -2.79
C LYS A 302 -6.63 -13.64 -2.16
N TYR A 303 -5.47 -13.03 -2.37
CA TYR A 303 -4.20 -13.51 -1.85
C TYR A 303 -3.52 -12.37 -1.09
N ALA A 304 -2.92 -12.68 0.04
CA ALA A 304 -2.03 -11.81 0.78
C ALA A 304 -0.72 -12.56 1.08
N MET A 305 0.39 -11.84 1.16
CA MET A 305 1.67 -12.39 1.61
C MET A 305 2.29 -11.52 2.67
N THR A 306 2.86 -12.14 3.69
CA THR A 306 3.75 -11.48 4.63
C THR A 306 5.20 -11.89 4.35
N PHE A 307 6.06 -10.89 4.14
CA PHE A 307 7.51 -11.06 4.07
C PHE A 307 8.15 -9.94 4.91
N GLU A 308 8.15 -10.15 6.22
CA GLU A 308 8.42 -9.14 7.24
C GLU A 308 9.05 -9.79 8.49
N GLY A 309 9.37 -8.98 9.50
CA GLY A 309 9.92 -9.42 10.79
C GLY A 309 11.43 -9.22 10.92
N VAL A 310 12.15 -8.93 9.82
CA VAL A 310 13.60 -8.66 9.89
C VAL A 310 13.91 -7.44 10.75
N ASN A 311 13.12 -6.38 10.62
CA ASN A 311 13.33 -5.15 11.37
C ASN A 311 12.87 -5.29 12.83
N ASP A 312 11.85 -6.11 13.12
CA ASP A 312 11.46 -6.44 14.49
C ASP A 312 12.63 -7.10 15.24
N ILE A 313 13.27 -8.10 14.62
CA ILE A 313 14.44 -8.81 15.19
C ILE A 313 15.68 -7.89 15.22
N GLY A 314 15.95 -7.20 14.12
CA GLY A 314 17.14 -6.38 13.90
C GLY A 314 17.19 -5.12 14.75
N THR A 315 16.05 -4.56 15.15
CA THR A 315 15.97 -3.38 16.01
C THR A 315 15.83 -3.71 17.50
N ALA A 316 15.43 -4.94 17.85
CA ALA A 316 15.37 -5.38 19.23
C ALA A 316 16.77 -5.53 19.84
N ASP A 317 16.85 -5.32 21.16
CA ASP A 317 18.08 -5.53 21.93
C ASP A 317 18.57 -6.97 21.77
N VAL A 318 19.89 -7.15 21.79
CA VAL A 318 20.53 -8.44 21.50
C VAL A 318 20.49 -9.43 22.67
N ASP A 319 19.95 -9.03 23.83
CA ASP A 319 19.89 -9.93 24.98
C ASP A 319 18.90 -11.08 24.74
N PRO A 320 19.17 -12.29 25.28
CA PRO A 320 18.34 -13.46 25.02
C PRO A 320 16.86 -13.31 25.40
N VAL A 321 16.54 -12.56 26.45
CA VAL A 321 15.16 -12.42 26.94
C VAL A 321 14.35 -11.56 25.97
N THR A 322 14.91 -10.43 25.52
CA THR A 322 14.26 -9.57 24.52
C THR A 322 14.11 -10.30 23.18
N GLN A 323 15.15 -11.02 22.76
CA GLN A 323 15.15 -11.81 21.52
C GLN A 323 14.15 -12.98 21.56
N GLU A 324 13.99 -13.63 22.71
CA GLU A 324 12.92 -14.59 22.94
C GLU A 324 11.54 -13.94 22.82
N GLY A 325 11.33 -12.85 23.56
CA GLY A 325 10.07 -12.13 23.59
C GLY A 325 9.63 -11.61 22.21
N VAL A 326 10.53 -10.98 21.45
CA VAL A 326 10.20 -10.45 20.11
C VAL A 326 9.84 -11.56 19.14
N GLY A 327 10.59 -12.68 19.12
CA GLY A 327 10.27 -13.79 18.24
C GLY A 327 8.93 -14.45 18.57
N ASN A 328 8.59 -14.58 19.86
CA ASN A 328 7.28 -15.09 20.28
C ASN A 328 6.14 -14.15 19.82
N ARG A 329 6.34 -12.84 19.95
CA ARG A 329 5.34 -11.85 19.51
C ARG A 329 5.18 -11.81 17.99
N ILE A 330 6.25 -11.98 17.21
CA ILE A 330 6.17 -12.10 15.75
C ILE A 330 5.31 -13.31 15.37
N ILE A 331 5.56 -14.47 15.98
CA ILE A 331 4.77 -15.69 15.75
C ILE A 331 3.28 -15.45 16.04
N SER A 332 2.95 -14.89 17.21
CA SER A 332 1.57 -14.57 17.54
C SER A 332 0.94 -13.54 16.59
N ALA A 333 1.72 -12.59 16.07
CA ALA A 333 1.21 -11.64 15.08
C ALA A 333 0.91 -12.31 13.74
N TYR A 334 1.70 -13.29 13.30
CA TYR A 334 1.40 -14.10 12.11
C TYR A 334 0.09 -14.90 12.27
N GLU A 335 -0.16 -15.47 13.45
CA GLU A 335 -1.44 -16.12 13.76
C GLU A 335 -2.62 -15.14 13.69
N GLN A 336 -2.43 -13.90 14.16
CA GLN A 336 -3.43 -12.83 14.04
C GLN A 336 -3.67 -12.41 12.59
N PHE A 337 -2.65 -12.39 11.74
CA PHE A 337 -2.83 -12.15 10.32
C PHE A 337 -3.71 -13.22 9.68
N ALA A 338 -3.41 -14.50 9.94
CA ALA A 338 -4.21 -15.61 9.43
C ALA A 338 -5.66 -15.51 9.90
N THR A 339 -5.87 -15.32 11.20
CA THR A 339 -7.21 -15.15 11.80
C THR A 339 -8.02 -14.04 11.12
N ARG A 340 -7.39 -12.88 10.85
CA ARG A 340 -8.06 -11.74 10.24
C ARG A 340 -8.30 -11.92 8.75
N LEU A 341 -7.38 -12.56 8.03
CA LEU A 341 -7.49 -12.77 6.58
C LEU A 341 -8.49 -13.88 6.23
N GLU A 342 -8.53 -14.95 7.03
CA GLU A 342 -9.50 -16.03 6.90
C GLU A 342 -10.95 -15.51 7.01
N ALA A 343 -11.19 -14.56 7.93
CA ALA A 343 -12.50 -13.92 8.08
C ALA A 343 -13.01 -13.20 6.81
N PHE A 344 -12.13 -12.93 5.84
CA PHE A 344 -12.44 -12.32 4.55
C PHE A 344 -12.19 -13.26 3.36
N ASP A 345 -11.98 -14.56 3.60
CA ASP A 345 -11.66 -15.56 2.57
C ASP A 345 -10.43 -15.16 1.73
N ILE A 346 -9.44 -14.54 2.39
CA ILE A 346 -8.16 -14.17 1.79
C ILE A 346 -7.13 -15.22 2.17
N ARG A 347 -6.49 -15.83 1.17
CA ARG A 347 -5.43 -16.81 1.39
C ARG A 347 -4.15 -16.11 1.82
N LEU A 348 -3.51 -16.58 2.88
CA LEU A 348 -2.30 -15.99 3.44
C LEU A 348 -1.07 -16.83 3.11
N PHE A 349 -0.15 -16.25 2.36
CA PHE A 349 1.18 -16.79 2.12
C PHE A 349 2.20 -16.16 3.06
N ALA A 350 3.31 -16.86 3.31
CA ALA A 350 4.45 -16.31 4.01
C ALA A 350 5.75 -16.53 3.23
N ALA A 351 6.68 -15.59 3.33
CA ALA A 351 8.09 -15.88 3.08
C ALA A 351 8.87 -15.98 4.38
N THR A 352 9.83 -16.89 4.41
CA THR A 352 10.85 -16.94 5.46
C THR A 352 11.70 -15.67 5.45
N ILE A 353 12.05 -15.18 6.64
CA ILE A 353 12.94 -14.03 6.83
C ILE A 353 14.33 -14.36 6.27
N THR A 354 14.82 -13.59 5.31
CA THR A 354 16.11 -13.84 4.66
C THR A 354 17.28 -13.59 5.61
N PRO A 355 18.48 -14.11 5.29
CA PRO A 355 19.69 -13.88 6.07
C PRO A 355 20.00 -12.38 6.27
N PHE A 356 20.56 -12.04 7.44
CA PHE A 356 21.01 -10.68 7.77
C PHE A 356 22.32 -10.64 8.58
N SER A 357 23.02 -11.78 8.72
CA SER A 357 24.34 -11.78 9.33
C SER A 357 25.39 -11.34 8.31
N ALA A 358 26.46 -10.74 8.81
CA ALA A 358 27.64 -10.35 8.04
C ALA A 358 28.91 -11.01 8.62
N PRO A 359 30.01 -11.06 7.86
CA PRO A 359 31.32 -11.47 8.37
C PRO A 359 31.72 -10.68 9.62
N ALA A 360 32.46 -11.30 10.54
CA ALA A 360 32.82 -10.69 11.83
C ALA A 360 33.64 -9.39 11.70
N ASN A 361 34.34 -9.19 10.57
CA ASN A 361 35.09 -7.98 10.27
C ASN A 361 34.26 -6.89 9.55
N PHE A 362 32.98 -7.13 9.25
CA PHE A 362 32.09 -6.17 8.63
C PHE A 362 31.25 -5.43 9.68
N THR A 363 31.44 -4.12 9.79
CA THR A 363 30.71 -3.28 10.77
C THR A 363 29.50 -2.56 10.18
N GLY A 364 29.24 -2.73 8.87
CA GLY A 364 28.18 -2.03 8.15
C GLY A 364 26.78 -2.63 8.31
N GLN A 365 26.66 -3.81 8.93
CA GLN A 365 25.38 -4.51 9.11
C GLN A 365 24.98 -4.52 10.60
N PRO A 366 24.19 -3.55 11.07
CA PRO A 366 23.83 -3.43 12.47
C PRO A 366 22.94 -4.57 12.98
N TYR A 367 22.29 -5.34 12.10
CA TYR A 367 21.43 -6.47 12.50
C TYR A 367 22.22 -7.75 12.78
N SER A 368 23.46 -7.84 12.29
CA SER A 368 24.30 -9.02 12.44
C SER A 368 24.66 -9.28 13.92
N HIS A 369 24.03 -10.29 14.52
CA HIS A 369 24.34 -10.75 15.87
C HIS A 369 23.91 -12.22 16.06
N PRO A 370 24.69 -13.06 16.75
CA PRO A 370 24.33 -14.47 16.96
C PRO A 370 22.97 -14.69 17.62
N GLU A 371 22.61 -13.88 18.62
CA GLU A 371 21.29 -13.99 19.28
C GLU A 371 20.12 -13.62 18.35
N ARG A 372 20.31 -12.64 17.46
CA ARG A 372 19.29 -12.29 16.45
C ARG A 372 19.14 -13.39 15.41
N GLU A 373 20.24 -14.01 14.99
CA GLU A 373 20.20 -15.16 14.08
C GLU A 373 19.47 -16.36 14.71
N LYS A 374 19.68 -16.64 16.01
CA LYS A 374 18.91 -17.66 16.73
C LYS A 374 17.41 -17.36 16.68
N THR A 375 17.01 -16.11 16.90
CA THR A 375 15.60 -15.68 16.79
C THR A 375 15.06 -15.89 15.38
N ARG A 376 15.80 -15.44 14.35
CA ARG A 376 15.41 -15.60 12.94
C ARG A 376 15.21 -17.07 12.58
N GLN A 377 16.15 -17.94 12.95
CA GLN A 377 16.05 -19.37 12.70
C GLN A 377 14.85 -19.99 13.42
N ARG A 378 14.57 -19.60 14.67
CA ARG A 378 13.40 -20.07 15.41
C ARG A 378 12.09 -19.66 14.72
N VAL A 379 11.97 -18.39 14.32
CA VAL A 379 10.79 -17.88 13.62
C VAL A 379 10.64 -18.57 12.26
N ASN A 380 11.71 -18.67 11.46
CA ASN A 380 11.65 -19.33 10.16
C ASN A 380 11.34 -20.83 10.26
N LYS A 381 11.83 -21.51 11.30
CA LYS A 381 11.46 -22.90 11.55
C LYS A 381 9.96 -23.01 11.80
N TRP A 382 9.40 -22.16 12.66
CA TRP A 382 7.95 -22.12 12.90
C TRP A 382 7.17 -21.81 11.63
N VAL A 383 7.60 -20.82 10.83
CA VAL A 383 6.96 -20.48 9.55
C VAL A 383 6.90 -21.67 8.59
N ARG A 384 7.94 -22.52 8.55
CA ARG A 384 7.99 -23.70 7.68
C ARG A 384 7.17 -24.88 8.17
N GLU A 385 6.99 -25.01 9.48
CA GLU A 385 6.40 -26.20 10.11
C GLU A 385 4.96 -25.99 10.57
N SER A 386 4.50 -24.75 10.70
CA SER A 386 3.12 -24.45 11.10
C SER A 386 2.13 -24.66 9.95
N ASP A 387 0.86 -24.79 10.31
CA ASP A 387 -0.30 -24.87 9.41
C ASP A 387 -1.04 -23.52 9.30
N VAL A 388 -0.41 -22.43 9.77
CA VAL A 388 -1.00 -21.08 9.79
C VAL A 388 -1.09 -20.46 8.40
N PHE A 389 -0.20 -20.86 7.49
CA PHE A 389 -0.11 -20.29 6.14
C PHE A 389 -0.66 -21.26 5.10
N ASP A 390 -1.38 -20.72 4.14
CA ASP A 390 -1.85 -21.46 2.98
C ASP A 390 -0.69 -22.03 2.15
N GLU A 391 0.39 -21.26 2.03
CA GLU A 391 1.63 -21.63 1.32
C GLU A 391 2.81 -20.86 1.92
N VAL A 392 3.98 -21.50 1.93
CA VAL A 392 5.24 -20.94 2.46
C VAL A 392 6.29 -20.93 1.36
N ILE A 393 6.90 -19.77 1.12
CA ILE A 393 7.96 -19.58 0.13
C ILE A 393 9.29 -19.36 0.86
N ASP A 394 10.23 -20.28 0.68
CA ASP A 394 11.49 -20.33 1.43
C ASP A 394 12.58 -19.41 0.84
N PHE A 395 12.30 -18.09 0.84
CA PHE A 395 13.23 -17.07 0.37
C PHE A 395 14.59 -17.12 1.07
N ASP A 396 14.65 -17.53 2.34
CA ASP A 396 15.89 -17.75 3.09
C ASP A 396 16.80 -18.77 2.40
N ARG A 397 16.25 -19.90 1.94
CA ARG A 397 17.01 -20.90 1.20
C ARG A 397 17.42 -20.46 -0.19
N PHE A 398 16.64 -19.59 -0.84
CA PHE A 398 16.88 -19.19 -2.23
C PHE A 398 18.11 -18.30 -2.40
N ILE A 399 18.41 -17.47 -1.39
CA ILE A 399 19.46 -16.45 -1.49
C ILE A 399 20.53 -16.51 -0.38
N SER A 400 20.46 -17.48 0.54
CA SER A 400 21.52 -17.72 1.53
C SER A 400 22.82 -18.21 0.90
N ASP A 401 23.94 -17.84 1.50
CA ASP A 401 25.23 -18.45 1.16
C ASP A 401 25.23 -19.94 1.49
N GLU A 402 25.79 -20.76 0.61
CA GLU A 402 25.76 -22.23 0.77
C GLU A 402 26.59 -22.71 1.97
N LYS A 403 27.67 -22.00 2.29
CA LYS A 403 28.62 -22.37 3.36
C LYS A 403 28.28 -21.68 4.66
N VAL A 404 27.81 -20.44 4.61
CA VAL A 404 27.46 -19.62 5.77
C VAL A 404 26.00 -19.17 5.66
N ARG A 405 25.08 -20.09 5.94
CA ARG A 405 23.62 -19.93 5.77
C ARG A 405 22.98 -18.75 6.50
N SER A 406 23.67 -18.14 7.45
CA SER A 406 23.22 -16.93 8.14
C SER A 406 23.52 -15.63 7.38
N GLN A 407 24.24 -15.70 6.26
CA GLN A 407 24.58 -14.58 5.38
C GLN A 407 23.90 -14.72 4.01
N LEU A 408 23.68 -13.60 3.33
CA LEU A 408 23.33 -13.60 1.91
C LEU A 408 24.50 -14.14 1.10
N SER A 409 24.22 -14.86 0.01
CA SER A 409 25.24 -15.20 -0.96
C SER A 409 25.78 -13.93 -1.62
N ASP A 410 27.10 -13.81 -1.77
CA ASP A 410 27.76 -12.66 -2.40
C ASP A 410 27.17 -12.29 -3.77
N VAL A 411 26.69 -13.28 -4.54
CA VAL A 411 26.08 -13.05 -5.86
C VAL A 411 24.77 -12.26 -5.76
N TYR A 412 24.04 -12.44 -4.66
CA TYR A 412 22.74 -11.84 -4.43
C TYR A 412 22.79 -10.62 -3.51
N ASP A 413 23.88 -10.39 -2.79
CA ASP A 413 24.02 -9.27 -1.86
C ASP A 413 24.25 -7.93 -2.60
N SER A 414 23.60 -6.87 -2.11
CA SER A 414 23.88 -5.49 -2.53
C SER A 414 25.14 -4.89 -1.88
N GLY A 415 25.74 -5.62 -0.95
CA GLY A 415 26.98 -5.29 -0.24
C GLY A 415 26.77 -4.87 1.21
N ASP A 416 25.53 -4.99 1.73
CA ASP A 416 25.20 -4.69 3.12
C ASP A 416 24.78 -5.92 3.93
N TYR A 417 24.78 -7.11 3.32
CA TYR A 417 24.40 -8.39 3.94
C TYR A 417 22.95 -8.46 4.43
N LEU A 418 22.06 -7.57 3.96
CA LEU A 418 20.62 -7.59 4.29
C LEU A 418 19.74 -7.46 3.03
N HIS A 419 20.12 -6.58 2.11
CA HIS A 419 19.31 -6.30 0.94
C HIS A 419 19.83 -7.03 -0.30
N PRO A 420 18.96 -7.76 -1.02
CA PRO A 420 19.33 -8.33 -2.30
C PRO A 420 19.63 -7.24 -3.34
N ASN A 421 20.61 -7.50 -4.20
CA ASN A 421 20.78 -6.78 -5.46
C ASN A 421 19.75 -7.25 -6.51
N VAL A 422 19.78 -6.69 -7.71
CA VAL A 422 18.87 -7.06 -8.82
C VAL A 422 18.95 -8.55 -9.17
N VAL A 423 20.12 -9.18 -9.11
CA VAL A 423 20.28 -10.63 -9.36
C VAL A 423 19.61 -11.44 -8.27
N GLY A 424 19.75 -11.04 -7.00
CA GLY A 424 19.03 -11.64 -5.88
C GLY A 424 17.51 -11.50 -6.00
N TYR A 425 17.02 -10.33 -6.43
CA TYR A 425 15.59 -10.14 -6.69
C TYR A 425 15.07 -10.98 -7.85
N GLN A 426 15.86 -11.15 -8.91
CA GLN A 426 15.53 -12.06 -10.00
C GLN A 426 15.46 -13.50 -9.50
N LYS A 427 16.39 -13.94 -8.64
CA LYS A 427 16.36 -15.26 -8.01
C LYS A 427 15.09 -15.49 -7.20
N LEU A 428 14.70 -14.54 -6.33
CA LEU A 428 13.45 -14.63 -5.56
C LEU A 428 12.24 -14.73 -6.48
N ALA A 429 12.19 -13.91 -7.54
CA ALA A 429 11.11 -13.93 -8.50
C ALA A 429 11.06 -15.25 -9.27
N ASP A 430 12.19 -15.84 -9.68
CA ASP A 430 12.23 -17.08 -10.47
C ASP A 430 11.83 -18.32 -9.66
N GLU A 431 12.24 -18.38 -8.40
CA GLU A 431 11.91 -19.49 -7.50
C GLU A 431 10.50 -19.40 -6.91
N PHE A 432 9.82 -18.26 -7.06
CA PHE A 432 8.43 -18.11 -6.60
C PHE A 432 7.50 -19.06 -7.39
N PRO A 433 6.77 -19.97 -6.72
CA PRO A 433 5.88 -20.92 -7.39
C PRO A 433 4.59 -20.24 -7.87
N LEU A 434 4.25 -20.40 -9.16
CA LEU A 434 3.05 -19.76 -9.73
C LEU A 434 1.76 -20.58 -9.54
N ASP A 435 1.90 -21.88 -9.30
CA ASP A 435 0.78 -22.81 -9.15
C ASP A 435 0.04 -22.66 -7.81
N ILE A 436 0.61 -21.96 -6.84
CA ILE A 436 -0.05 -21.60 -5.57
C ILE A 436 -1.35 -20.83 -5.79
N PHE A 437 -1.44 -20.09 -6.91
CA PHE A 437 -2.62 -19.31 -7.26
C PHE A 437 -3.75 -20.12 -7.92
N LYS A 438 -3.50 -21.39 -8.26
CA LYS A 438 -4.50 -22.27 -8.89
C LYS A 438 -5.47 -22.91 -7.89
N ARG A 439 -5.13 -22.86 -6.60
CA ARG A 439 -5.84 -23.54 -5.51
C ARG A 439 -6.86 -22.62 -4.84
#